data_AF-A0A0B2UQ08-F1
#
_entry.id   AF-A0A0B2UQ08-F1
#
_cell.length_a   1.000
_cell.length_b   1.000
_cell.length_c   1.000
_cell.angle_alpha   90.00
_cell.angle_beta   90.00
_cell.angle_gamma   90.00
#
_symmetry.space_group_name_H-M   'P 1'
#
loop_
_entity.id
_entity.type
_entity.pdbx_description
1 polymer ?
#
loop_
_entity_poly.entity_id
_entity_poly.type
_entity_poly.pdbx_seq_one_letter_code
_entity_poly.pdbx_strand_id
1 'polypeptide(L)'
;MLNIIVAGVAVPPQIFEEIFQRIDCRQTLILSCPLVCRCWNEILSLAGFWIGYMKYHRMVVPPRALVAESILNLRKICLKQPFERNLIDNPSGEKDFEGWIINADGGDGFNVEHPPRGLTVVLKEVIPTSFSTSYGYCYKYCCIDLWQEGID
;
A
#
# COMPACT_ATOMS: atom_id res chain seq x y z
N MET A 1 -4.65 -9.02 -32.99
CA MET A 1 -5.62 -8.93 -31.88
C MET A 1 -6.64 -10.04 -32.05
N LEU A 2 -6.78 -10.94 -31.08
CA LEU A 2 -7.87 -11.91 -31.05
C LEU A 2 -9.09 -11.19 -30.46
N ASN A 3 -10.11 -10.93 -31.27
CA ASN A 3 -11.36 -10.33 -30.80
C ASN A 3 -12.19 -11.39 -30.08
N ILE A 4 -12.68 -11.07 -28.89
CA ILE A 4 -13.67 -11.91 -28.22
C ILE A 4 -15.02 -11.64 -28.88
N ILE A 5 -15.64 -12.70 -29.40
CA ILE A 5 -16.89 -12.63 -30.14
C ILE A 5 -18.01 -13.23 -29.28
N VAL A 6 -19.08 -12.46 -29.07
CA VAL A 6 -20.29 -12.91 -28.38
C VAL A 6 -21.46 -12.73 -29.35
N ALA A 7 -22.20 -13.80 -29.61
CA ALA A 7 -23.32 -13.81 -30.55
C ALA A 7 -22.96 -13.25 -31.96
N GLY A 8 -21.74 -13.51 -32.44
CA GLY A 8 -21.26 -13.04 -33.74
C GLY A 8 -20.75 -11.59 -33.77
N VAL A 9 -20.81 -10.86 -32.65
CA VAL A 9 -20.34 -9.48 -32.54
C VAL A 9 -19.04 -9.42 -31.74
N ALA A 10 -18.04 -8.70 -32.25
CA ALA A 10 -16.82 -8.43 -31.51
C ALA A 10 -17.12 -7.50 -30.32
N VAL A 11 -16.78 -7.93 -29.12
CA VAL A 11 -16.97 -7.14 -27.91
C VAL A 11 -15.87 -6.09 -27.81
N PRO A 12 -16.20 -4.79 -27.71
CA PRO A 12 -15.21 -3.72 -27.56
C PRO A 12 -14.41 -3.85 -26.25
N PRO A 13 -13.12 -3.47 -26.23
CA PRO A 13 -12.30 -3.48 -25.00
C PRO A 13 -12.92 -2.70 -23.83
N GLN A 14 -13.65 -1.62 -24.12
CA GLN A 14 -14.31 -0.78 -23.12
C GLN A 14 -15.37 -1.55 -22.32
N ILE A 15 -16.03 -2.53 -22.94
CA ILE A 15 -17.00 -3.38 -22.24
C ILE A 15 -16.28 -4.31 -21.26
N PHE A 16 -15.11 -4.83 -21.63
CA PHE A 16 -14.29 -5.64 -20.72
C PHE A 16 -13.73 -4.79 -19.58
N GLU A 17 -13.31 -3.54 -19.83
CA GLU A 17 -12.91 -2.62 -18.77
C GLU A 17 -14.03 -2.41 -17.75
N GLU A 18 -15.26 -2.16 -18.21
CA GLU A 18 -16.44 -2.03 -17.34
C GLU A 18 -16.72 -3.32 -16.54
N ILE A 19 -16.61 -4.49 -17.18
CA ILE A 19 -16.78 -5.78 -16.49
C ILE A 19 -15.70 -5.96 -15.41
N PHE A 20 -14.43 -5.79 -15.78
CA PHE A 20 -13.30 -5.96 -14.86
C PHE A 20 -13.35 -4.96 -13.72
N GLN A 21 -13.76 -3.72 -13.98
CA GLN A 21 -13.89 -2.69 -12.95
C GLN A 21 -14.89 -3.08 -11.84
N ARG A 22 -15.88 -3.91 -12.15
CA ARG A 22 -16.88 -4.42 -11.19
C ARG A 22 -16.47 -5.70 -10.45
N ILE A 23 -15.28 -6.25 -10.72
CA ILE A 23 -14.78 -7.41 -9.99
C ILE A 23 -14.08 -6.93 -8.72
N ASP A 24 -14.70 -7.16 -7.55
CA ASP A 24 -14.15 -6.70 -6.26
C ASP A 24 -12.83 -7.41 -5.86
N CYS A 25 -12.67 -8.67 -6.26
CA CYS A 25 -11.50 -9.46 -5.93
C CYS A 25 -10.29 -9.04 -6.79
N ARG A 26 -9.49 -8.11 -6.25
CA ARG A 26 -8.24 -7.62 -6.87
C ARG A 26 -7.30 -8.76 -7.25
N GLN A 27 -7.16 -9.78 -6.41
CA GLN A 27 -6.31 -10.94 -6.69
C GLN A 27 -6.76 -11.69 -7.95
N THR A 28 -8.07 -11.84 -8.17
CA THR A 28 -8.59 -12.46 -9.40
C THR A 28 -8.25 -11.62 -10.64
N LEU A 29 -8.45 -10.30 -10.57
CA LEU A 29 -8.09 -9.38 -11.67
C LEU A 29 -6.61 -9.37 -11.97
N ILE A 30 -5.77 -9.55 -10.96
CA ILE A 30 -4.32 -9.47 -11.09
C ILE A 30 -3.77 -10.83 -11.54
N LEU A 31 -4.14 -11.92 -10.89
CA LEU A 31 -3.48 -13.22 -11.08
C LEU A 31 -4.19 -14.10 -12.13
N SER A 32 -5.52 -14.03 -12.21
CA SER A 32 -6.31 -14.99 -12.99
C SER A 32 -6.78 -14.42 -14.32
N CYS A 33 -7.39 -13.22 -14.33
CA CYS A 33 -7.94 -12.61 -15.54
C CYS A 33 -6.91 -12.43 -16.67
N PRO A 34 -5.64 -12.02 -16.41
CA PRO A 34 -4.65 -11.88 -17.48
C PRO A 34 -4.25 -13.22 -18.11
N LEU A 35 -4.49 -14.34 -17.44
CA LEU A 35 -4.18 -15.68 -17.96
C LEU A 35 -5.28 -16.24 -18.87
N VAL A 36 -6.46 -15.62 -18.90
CA VAL A 36 -7.60 -16.11 -19.71
C VAL A 36 -7.31 -15.97 -21.20
N CYS A 37 -6.87 -14.78 -21.64
CA CYS A 37 -6.46 -14.56 -23.02
C CYS A 37 -5.60 -13.29 -23.17
N ARG A 38 -4.96 -13.14 -24.34
CA ARG A 38 -4.14 -11.96 -24.68
C ARG A 38 -4.91 -10.64 -24.57
N CYS A 39 -6.16 -10.60 -25.03
CA CYS A 39 -7.00 -9.40 -24.98
C CYS A 39 -7.23 -8.94 -23.52
N TRP A 40 -7.51 -9.87 -22.60
CA TRP A 40 -7.71 -9.54 -21.18
C TRP A 40 -6.41 -9.04 -20.54
N ASN A 41 -5.28 -9.69 -20.86
CA ASN A 41 -3.98 -9.25 -20.40
C ASN A 41 -3.63 -7.85 -20.89
N GLU A 42 -3.87 -7.54 -22.17
CA GLU A 42 -3.61 -6.22 -22.77
C GLU A 42 -4.38 -5.13 -22.02
N ILE A 43 -5.68 -5.33 -21.78
CA ILE A 43 -6.52 -4.37 -21.02
C ILE A 43 -6.00 -4.18 -19.60
N LEU A 44 -5.73 -5.28 -18.89
CA LEU A 44 -5.28 -5.26 -17.49
C LEU A 44 -3.81 -4.84 -17.32
N SER A 45 -3.08 -4.65 -18.42
CA SER A 45 -1.74 -4.06 -18.43
C SER A 45 -1.76 -2.54 -18.55
N LEU A 46 -2.90 -1.93 -18.88
CA LEU A 46 -3.03 -0.49 -19.03
C LEU A 46 -3.06 0.22 -17.68
N ALA A 47 -2.18 1.21 -17.53
CA ALA A 47 -2.15 2.13 -16.40
C ALA A 47 -3.53 2.78 -16.12
N GLY A 48 -4.18 3.25 -17.18
CA GLY A 48 -5.48 3.93 -17.10
C GLY A 48 -6.58 3.08 -16.46
N PHE A 49 -6.59 1.76 -16.74
CA PHE A 49 -7.54 0.84 -16.13
C PHE A 49 -7.41 0.83 -14.61
N TRP A 50 -6.20 0.67 -14.06
CA TRP A 50 -5.98 0.60 -12.61
C TRP A 50 -6.27 1.93 -11.90
N ILE A 51 -6.00 3.07 -12.55
CA ILE A 51 -6.42 4.39 -12.02
C ILE A 51 -7.94 4.48 -11.95
N GLY A 52 -8.64 4.06 -13.01
CA GLY A 52 -10.10 4.03 -13.06
C GLY A 52 -10.69 3.07 -12.02
N TYR A 53 -10.09 1.89 -11.87
CA TYR A 53 -10.45 0.89 -10.87
C TYR A 53 -10.35 1.47 -9.46
N MET A 54 -9.20 2.04 -9.09
CA MET A 54 -9.01 2.62 -7.76
C MET A 54 -10.01 3.75 -7.49
N LYS A 55 -10.27 4.62 -8.46
CA LYS A 55 -11.29 5.69 -8.32
C LYS A 55 -12.69 5.12 -8.10
N TYR A 56 -13.09 4.12 -8.88
CA TYR A 56 -14.41 3.49 -8.79
C TYR A 56 -14.64 2.86 -7.42
N HIS A 57 -13.61 2.17 -6.91
CA HIS A 57 -13.63 1.53 -5.58
C HIS A 57 -13.28 2.48 -4.42
N ARG A 58 -13.17 3.79 -4.68
CA ARG A 58 -12.79 4.83 -3.68
C ARG A 58 -11.50 4.51 -2.93
N MET A 59 -10.57 3.89 -3.63
CA MET A 59 -9.23 3.55 -3.15
C MET A 59 -8.29 4.74 -3.32
N VAL A 60 -7.17 4.71 -2.60
CA VAL A 60 -6.13 5.73 -2.72
C VAL A 60 -5.47 5.59 -4.08
N VAL A 61 -5.47 6.69 -4.84
CA VAL A 61 -4.76 6.82 -6.11
C VAL A 61 -3.42 7.50 -5.83
N PRO A 62 -2.33 7.11 -6.51
CA PRO A 62 -1.04 7.77 -6.30
C PRO A 62 -1.10 9.28 -6.57
N PRO A 63 -0.22 10.06 -5.93
CA PRO A 63 -0.06 11.48 -6.24
C PRO A 63 0.08 11.73 -7.74
N ARG A 64 -0.55 12.79 -8.26
CA ARG A 64 -0.55 13.09 -9.71
C ARG A 64 0.85 13.19 -10.32
N ALA A 65 1.81 13.72 -9.56
CA ALA A 65 3.20 13.80 -9.99
C ALA A 65 3.82 12.42 -10.26
N LEU A 66 3.42 11.42 -9.47
CA LEU A 66 3.87 10.04 -9.59
C LEU A 66 3.11 9.28 -10.69
N VAL A 67 1.81 9.52 -10.85
CA VAL A 67 0.99 8.90 -11.92
C VAL A 67 1.47 9.28 -13.33
N ALA A 68 2.07 10.47 -13.49
CA ALA A 68 2.63 10.91 -14.77
C ALA A 68 3.90 10.15 -15.16
N GLU A 69 4.57 9.51 -14.21
CA GLU A 69 5.77 8.72 -14.45
C GLU A 69 5.37 7.33 -14.97
N SER A 70 5.87 6.97 -16.16
CA SER A 70 5.58 5.68 -16.81
C SER A 70 6.17 4.47 -16.08
N ILE A 71 6.96 4.70 -15.04
CA ILE A 71 7.69 3.66 -14.30
C ILE A 71 6.80 2.91 -13.30
N LEU A 72 5.70 3.51 -12.82
CA LEU A 72 4.95 2.93 -11.72
C LEU A 72 4.09 1.74 -12.13
N ASN A 73 4.23 0.65 -11.37
CA ASN A 73 3.38 -0.51 -11.50
C ASN A 73 2.02 -0.30 -10.81
N LEU A 74 1.09 0.38 -11.50
CA LEU A 74 -0.23 0.71 -10.95
C LEU A 74 -1.07 -0.51 -10.55
N ARG A 75 -0.79 -1.67 -11.14
CA ARG A 75 -1.37 -2.95 -10.74
C ARG A 75 -0.93 -3.36 -9.34
N LYS A 76 0.37 -3.29 -9.04
CA LYS A 76 0.91 -3.55 -7.69
C LYS A 76 0.44 -2.50 -6.69
N ILE A 77 0.43 -1.23 -7.07
CA ILE A 77 -0.08 -0.15 -6.22
C ILE A 77 -1.55 -0.34 -5.86
N CYS A 78 -2.38 -0.75 -6.83
CA CYS A 78 -3.78 -1.07 -6.57
C CYS A 78 -3.92 -2.23 -5.57
N LEU A 79 -3.04 -3.24 -5.63
CA LEU A 79 -3.03 -4.34 -4.69
C LEU A 79 -2.55 -3.93 -3.28
N LYS A 80 -1.43 -3.21 -3.21
CA LYS A 80 -0.70 -2.93 -1.96
C LYS A 80 -1.14 -1.66 -1.22
N GLN A 81 -1.75 -0.71 -1.93
CA GLN A 81 -2.23 0.56 -1.38
C GLN A 81 -1.21 1.24 -0.42
N PRO A 82 0.00 1.57 -0.90
CA PRO A 82 1.07 2.07 -0.04
C PRO A 82 0.94 3.56 0.31
N PHE A 83 0.13 4.31 -0.43
CA PHE A 83 -0.04 5.75 -0.23
C PHE A 83 -1.07 6.06 0.86
N GLU A 84 -0.93 7.22 1.51
CA GLU A 84 -1.83 7.74 2.54
C GLU A 84 -2.03 6.81 3.76
N ARG A 85 -1.06 5.93 4.02
CA ARG A 85 -0.98 5.15 5.26
C ARG A 85 0.42 5.18 5.84
N ASN A 86 0.53 4.85 7.13
CA ASN A 86 1.83 4.63 7.74
C ASN A 86 2.39 3.27 7.27
N LEU A 87 3.63 3.28 6.78
CA LEU A 87 4.36 2.07 6.40
C LEU A 87 5.24 1.54 7.55
N ILE A 88 5.29 2.24 8.68
CA ILE A 88 5.88 1.76 9.92
C ILE A 88 4.80 0.96 10.67
N ASP A 89 5.02 -0.33 10.85
CA ASP A 89 4.03 -1.24 11.46
C ASP A 89 3.80 -1.01 12.96
N ASN A 90 4.83 -0.59 13.70
CA ASN A 90 4.79 -0.40 15.15
C ASN A 90 5.31 0.99 15.55
N PRO A 91 4.64 2.08 15.13
CA PRO A 91 5.17 3.43 15.28
C PRO A 91 5.21 3.91 16.74
N SER A 92 4.30 3.39 17.59
CA SER A 92 4.10 3.87 18.96
C SER A 92 4.57 2.89 20.04
N GLY A 93 4.88 1.64 19.70
CA GLY A 93 5.30 0.61 20.67
C GLY A 93 4.15 -0.21 21.24
N GLU A 94 2.98 -0.24 20.59
CA GLU A 94 1.87 -1.15 20.99
C GLU A 94 2.27 -2.63 20.95
N LYS A 95 3.27 -2.97 20.13
CA LYS A 95 3.85 -4.31 20.00
C LYS A 95 5.29 -4.33 20.56
N ASP A 96 5.52 -3.61 21.65
CA ASP A 96 6.85 -3.40 22.22
C ASP A 96 7.86 -2.93 21.14
N PHE A 97 8.92 -3.71 20.91
CA PHE A 97 9.96 -3.43 19.90
C PHE A 97 9.80 -4.23 18.60
N GLU A 98 8.68 -4.92 18.38
CA GLU A 98 8.47 -5.67 17.13
C GLU A 98 8.63 -4.76 15.91
N GLY A 99 9.39 -5.22 14.90
CA GLY A 99 9.71 -4.46 13.69
C GLY A 99 10.82 -3.41 13.83
N TRP A 100 11.32 -3.17 15.05
CA TRP A 100 12.45 -2.26 15.29
C TRP A 100 13.76 -3.02 15.48
N ILE A 101 14.83 -2.47 14.92
CA ILE A 101 16.20 -2.90 15.19
C ILE A 101 16.81 -1.89 16.15
N ILE A 102 17.15 -2.33 17.36
CA ILE A 102 17.81 -1.51 18.38
C ILE A 102 19.32 -1.67 18.21
N ASN A 103 20.00 -0.57 17.85
CA ASN A 103 21.45 -0.57 17.62
C ASN A 103 22.24 0.06 18.76
N ALA A 104 21.60 0.90 19.57
CA ALA A 104 22.18 1.42 20.80
C ALA A 104 21.10 1.47 21.88
N ASP A 105 21.48 1.07 23.09
CA ASP A 105 20.56 0.90 24.22
C ASP A 105 21.26 1.29 25.53
N GLY A 106 21.77 2.52 25.58
CA GLY A 106 22.59 3.01 26.70
C GLY A 106 21.78 3.30 27.96
N GLY A 107 22.47 3.31 29.11
CA GLY A 107 21.82 3.53 30.41
C GLY A 107 20.95 2.33 30.79
N ASP A 108 19.71 2.60 31.20
CA ASP A 108 18.68 1.57 31.44
C ASP A 108 17.96 1.11 30.15
N GLY A 109 18.44 1.55 28.98
CA GLY A 109 17.91 1.17 27.67
C GLY A 109 16.60 1.89 27.29
N PHE A 110 16.03 1.46 26.17
CA PHE A 110 14.70 1.83 25.73
C PHE A 110 13.65 1.18 26.62
N ASN A 111 12.61 1.95 26.92
CA ASN A 111 11.41 1.45 27.56
C ASN A 111 10.19 1.78 26.70
N VAL A 112 9.12 1.00 26.88
CA VAL A 112 7.80 1.33 26.34
C VAL A 112 6.90 1.76 27.50
N GLU A 113 6.33 2.95 27.40
CA GLU A 113 5.48 3.54 28.42
C GLU A 113 4.00 3.35 28.11
N HIS A 114 3.22 2.99 29.14
CA HIS A 114 1.77 2.78 29.04
C HIS A 114 1.05 3.39 30.26
N PRO A 115 0.37 4.55 30.13
CA PRO A 115 0.48 5.52 29.05
C PRO A 115 1.83 6.28 29.08
N PRO A 116 2.16 7.02 28.02
CA PRO A 116 3.31 7.93 28.02
C PRO A 116 3.28 8.90 29.20
N ARG A 117 4.42 9.08 29.87
CA ARG A 117 4.58 10.00 30.99
C ARG A 117 5.21 11.32 30.52
N GLY A 118 4.93 12.41 31.23
CA GLY A 118 5.57 13.71 30.95
C GLY A 118 5.13 14.40 29.66
N LEU A 119 3.96 14.04 29.12
CA LEU A 119 3.37 14.75 27.98
C LEU A 119 2.97 16.18 28.38
N THR A 120 3.77 17.16 27.97
CA THR A 120 3.51 18.60 28.21
C THR A 120 2.45 19.17 27.26
N VAL A 121 2.14 18.46 26.17
CA VAL A 121 1.23 18.93 25.13
C VAL A 121 -0.07 18.14 25.19
N VAL A 122 -1.20 18.85 25.17
CA VAL A 122 -2.50 18.23 24.95
C VAL A 122 -2.55 17.76 23.49
N LEU A 123 -2.38 16.46 23.31
CA LEU A 123 -2.54 15.84 22.00
C LEU A 123 -4.03 15.80 21.65
N LYS A 124 -4.36 15.99 20.37
CA LYS A 124 -5.74 15.87 19.87
C LYS A 124 -6.28 14.45 20.03
N GLU A 125 -5.39 13.48 20.09
CA GLU A 125 -5.68 12.05 20.22
C GLU A 125 -4.89 11.48 21.39
N VAL A 126 -5.49 10.54 22.12
CA VAL A 126 -4.81 9.85 23.22
C VAL A 126 -3.81 8.87 22.62
N ILE A 127 -2.52 9.09 22.87
CA ILE A 127 -1.48 8.12 22.51
C ILE A 127 -1.39 7.09 23.65
N PRO A 128 -1.68 5.80 23.38
CA PRO A 128 -1.71 4.78 24.42
C PRO A 128 -0.31 4.35 24.85
N THR A 129 0.68 4.46 23.96
CA THR A 129 2.02 3.89 24.12
C THR A 129 3.09 4.80 23.53
N SER A 130 4.28 4.83 24.11
CA SER A 130 5.43 5.52 23.52
C SER A 130 6.75 4.88 23.89
N PHE A 131 7.76 5.05 23.05
CA PHE A 131 9.14 4.72 23.38
C PHE A 131 9.78 5.85 24.21
N SER A 132 10.44 5.50 25.30
CA SER A 132 11.31 6.41 26.05
C SER A 132 12.75 5.91 26.06
N THR A 133 13.70 6.85 26.10
CA THR A 133 15.14 6.58 26.15
C THR A 133 15.66 6.81 27.56
N SER A 134 16.75 6.14 27.92
CA SER A 134 17.45 6.40 29.19
C SER A 134 18.46 7.56 29.07
N TYR A 135 19.27 7.75 30.11
CA TYR A 135 20.33 8.77 30.19
C TYR A 135 21.53 8.47 29.27
N GLY A 136 21.67 7.23 28.81
CA GLY A 136 22.63 6.83 27.78
C GLY A 136 22.04 6.92 26.37
N TYR A 137 22.92 6.99 25.36
CA TYR A 137 22.49 7.07 23.96
C TYR A 137 21.70 5.82 23.55
N CYS A 138 20.48 6.04 23.05
CA CYS A 138 19.57 5.00 22.57
C CYS A 138 19.21 5.29 21.11
N TYR A 139 19.29 4.30 20.23
CA TYR A 139 18.95 4.42 18.81
C TYR A 139 18.34 3.12 18.28
N LYS A 140 17.20 3.28 17.60
CA LYS A 140 16.51 2.21 16.88
C LYS A 140 16.07 2.67 15.49
N TYR A 141 15.94 1.75 14.55
CA TYR A 141 15.43 2.03 13.21
C TYR A 141 14.60 0.86 12.68
N CYS A 142 13.84 1.11 11.62
CA CYS A 142 13.19 0.11 10.79
C CYS A 142 13.53 0.39 9.33
N CYS A 143 13.53 -0.64 8.49
CA CYS A 143 13.73 -0.49 7.05
C CYS A 143 12.41 -0.74 6.34
N ILE A 144 11.98 0.21 5.52
CA ILE A 144 10.79 0.07 4.67
C ILE A 144 11.27 -0.23 3.26
N ASP A 145 10.89 -1.40 2.74
CA ASP A 145 11.13 -1.79 1.36
C ASP A 145 9.97 -1.31 0.48
N LEU A 146 10.18 -0.19 -0.21
CA LEU A 146 9.17 0.40 -1.07
C LEU A 146 8.74 -0.52 -2.22
N TRP A 147 9.62 -1.41 -2.69
CA TRP A 147 9.28 -2.37 -3.75
C TRP A 147 8.34 -3.46 -3.23
N GLN A 148 8.54 -3.93 -2.00
CA GLN A 148 7.60 -4.86 -1.34
C GLN A 148 6.25 -4.22 -1.06
N GLU A 149 6.24 -2.90 -0.82
CA GLU A 149 5.04 -2.07 -0.72
C GLU A 149 4.41 -1.73 -2.08
N GLY A 150 5.01 -2.18 -3.19
CA GLY A 150 4.46 -2.04 -4.54
C GLY A 150 4.79 -0.72 -5.23
N ILE A 151 5.81 0.00 -4.76
CA ILE A 151 6.38 1.20 -5.38
C ILE A 151 7.74 0.80 -5.97
N ASP A 152 7.70 0.14 -7.13
CA ASP A 152 8.85 -0.27 -7.95
C ASP A 152 9.06 0.64 -9.17
#